data_AF-A0A520EW10-F1
#
_entry.id   AF-A0A520EW10-F1
#
_cell.length_a   1.000
_cell.length_b   1.000
_cell.length_c   1.000
_cell.angle_alpha   90.00
_cell.angle_beta   90.00
_cell.angle_gamma   90.00
#
_symmetry.space_group_name_H-M   'P 1'
#
loop_
_entity.id
_entity.type
_entity.pdbx_description
1 polymer ?
#
loop_
_entity_poly.entity_id
_entity_poly.type
_entity_poly.pdbx_seq_one_letter_code
_entity_poly.pdbx_strand_id
1 'polypeptide(L)'
;MTRHRRWTPRPLHRTPTPPSAEDLYDDLRERLPAELRDQPDDQIPPLWAAWSEARSGYDADHLIRTFQLTPALAHRLVDLAHGERRS
;
A
#
# COMPACT_ATOMS: atom_id res chain seq x y z
N MET A 1 47.83 -31.69 -22.06
CA MET A 1 46.45 -31.49 -22.53
C MET A 1 45.73 -30.56 -21.56
N THR A 2 45.68 -29.27 -21.91
CA THR A 2 45.32 -28.16 -21.02
C THR A 2 43.79 -27.95 -21.06
N ARG A 3 43.14 -28.10 -19.91
CA ARG A 3 41.67 -27.89 -19.79
C ARG A 3 41.38 -26.40 -19.78
N HIS A 4 40.80 -25.90 -20.87
CA HIS A 4 40.26 -24.55 -20.94
C HIS A 4 39.09 -24.42 -19.97
N ARG A 5 39.31 -23.73 -18.84
CA ARG A 5 38.25 -23.21 -17.97
C ARG A 5 37.42 -22.23 -18.81
N ARG A 6 36.25 -22.67 -19.29
CA ARG A 6 35.24 -21.79 -19.88
C ARG A 6 34.69 -20.91 -18.75
N TRP A 7 35.10 -19.66 -18.74
CA TRP A 7 34.52 -18.61 -17.92
C TRP A 7 33.19 -18.22 -18.59
N THR A 8 32.06 -18.63 -18.00
CA THR A 8 30.75 -18.09 -18.37
C THR A 8 30.56 -16.77 -17.63
N PRO A 9 30.33 -15.64 -18.32
CA PRO A 9 29.90 -14.44 -17.62
C PRO A 9 28.55 -14.77 -16.97
N ARG A 10 28.52 -14.74 -15.63
CA ARG A 10 27.27 -14.68 -14.88
C ARG A 10 26.44 -13.54 -15.50
N PRO A 11 25.16 -13.76 -15.85
CA PRO A 11 24.30 -12.64 -16.20
C PRO A 11 24.34 -11.68 -15.01
N LEU A 12 24.87 -10.48 -15.26
CA LEU A 12 24.79 -9.38 -14.32
C LEU A 12 23.34 -9.24 -13.89
N HIS A 13 23.19 -8.99 -12.59
CA HIS A 13 21.95 -8.82 -11.87
C HIS A 13 20.83 -8.32 -12.79
N ARG A 14 19.74 -9.11 -12.88
CA ARG A 14 18.44 -8.57 -13.28
C ARG A 14 18.28 -7.31 -12.45
N THR A 15 18.42 -6.14 -13.07
CA THR A 15 17.97 -4.90 -12.48
C THR A 15 16.54 -5.19 -12.04
N PRO A 16 16.19 -5.05 -10.75
CA PRO A 16 14.79 -5.03 -10.40
C PRO A 16 14.23 -3.89 -11.25
N THR A 17 13.37 -4.24 -12.21
CA THR A 17 12.57 -3.23 -12.88
C THR A 17 11.96 -2.44 -11.75
N PRO A 18 12.16 -1.11 -11.68
CA PRO A 18 11.49 -0.32 -10.66
C PRO A 18 10.00 -0.69 -10.76
N PRO A 19 9.36 -1.03 -9.63
CA PRO A 19 7.96 -1.44 -9.66
C PRO A 19 7.19 -0.36 -10.42
N SER A 20 6.35 -0.79 -11.35
CA SER A 20 5.49 0.14 -12.08
C SER A 20 4.61 0.84 -11.04
N ALA A 21 4.14 2.05 -11.35
CA ALA A 21 3.22 2.74 -10.43
C ALA A 21 1.99 1.87 -10.12
N GLU A 22 1.54 1.08 -11.09
CA GLU A 22 0.49 0.08 -10.98
C GLU A 22 0.81 -1.01 -9.95
N ASP A 23 2.02 -1.59 -9.98
CA ASP A 23 2.47 -2.60 -9.01
C ASP A 23 2.46 -2.05 -7.57
N LEU A 24 2.86 -0.78 -7.40
CA LEU A 24 2.84 -0.10 -6.09
C LEU A 24 1.41 0.14 -5.59
N TYR A 25 0.47 0.48 -6.48
CA TYR A 25 -0.93 0.69 -6.09
C TYR A 25 -1.62 -0.63 -5.75
N ASP A 26 -1.31 -1.70 -6.47
CA ASP A 26 -1.81 -3.03 -6.14
C ASP A 26 -1.30 -3.50 -4.76
N ASP A 27 -0.01 -3.32 -4.44
CA ASP A 27 0.53 -3.59 -3.11
C ASP A 27 -0.19 -2.78 -2.00
N LEU A 28 -0.52 -1.52 -2.26
CA LEU A 28 -1.26 -0.68 -1.30
C LEU A 28 -2.72 -1.13 -1.16
N ARG A 29 -3.37 -1.49 -2.27
CA ARG A 29 -4.73 -2.01 -2.31
C ARG A 29 -4.84 -3.33 -1.55
N GLU A 30 -3.89 -4.25 -1.72
CA GLU A 30 -3.88 -5.51 -0.98
C GLU A 30 -3.76 -5.31 0.53
N ARG A 31 -3.06 -4.26 0.96
CA ARG A 31 -2.88 -3.92 2.37
C ARG A 31 -4.08 -3.20 2.98
N LEU A 32 -4.96 -2.61 2.18
CA LEU A 32 -6.20 -2.00 2.64
C LEU A 32 -7.24 -3.05 3.06
N PRO A 33 -8.16 -2.71 3.97
CA PRO A 33 -9.36 -3.49 4.26
C PRO A 33 -10.14 -3.80 2.98
N ALA A 34 -10.73 -4.99 2.89
CA ALA A 34 -11.41 -5.49 1.69
C ALA A 34 -12.50 -4.53 1.19
N GLU A 35 -13.20 -3.86 2.11
CA GLU A 35 -14.27 -2.90 1.83
C GLU A 35 -13.78 -1.63 1.13
N LEU A 36 -12.49 -1.33 1.21
CA LEU A 36 -11.86 -0.14 0.63
C LEU A 36 -11.08 -0.43 -0.64
N ARG A 37 -10.93 -1.71 -1.01
CA ARG A 37 -10.20 -2.13 -2.22
C ARG A 37 -10.93 -1.77 -3.52
N ASP A 38 -12.24 -1.60 -3.48
CA ASP A 38 -13.07 -1.27 -4.65
C ASP A 38 -12.93 0.19 -5.12
N GLN A 39 -12.14 1.01 -4.42
CA GLN A 39 -11.92 2.41 -4.78
C GLN A 39 -11.01 2.53 -6.01
N PRO A 40 -11.17 3.57 -6.84
CA PRO A 40 -10.32 3.79 -8.02
C PRO A 40 -8.87 4.04 -7.61
N ASP A 41 -7.93 3.71 -8.50
CA ASP A 41 -6.48 3.69 -8.20
C ASP A 41 -5.96 5.04 -7.73
N ASP A 42 -6.47 6.15 -8.28
CA ASP A 42 -6.12 7.51 -7.86
C ASP A 42 -6.49 7.83 -6.40
N GLN A 43 -7.47 7.10 -5.85
CA GLN A 43 -7.90 7.25 -4.45
C GLN A 43 -7.19 6.27 -3.50
N ILE A 44 -6.53 5.22 -4.00
CA ILE A 44 -5.83 4.25 -3.16
C ILE A 44 -4.72 4.90 -2.30
N PRO A 45 -3.85 5.78 -2.84
CA PRO A 45 -2.81 6.43 -2.03
C PRO A 45 -3.34 7.29 -0.87
N PRO A 46 -4.29 8.23 -1.07
CA PRO A 46 -4.81 9.03 0.05
C PRO A 46 -5.62 8.18 1.04
N LEU A 47 -6.35 7.14 0.58
CA LEU A 47 -7.06 6.22 1.47
C LEU A 47 -6.11 5.39 2.33
N TRP A 48 -5.04 4.89 1.74
CA TRP A 48 -4.02 4.13 2.47
C TRP A 48 -3.31 4.99 3.51
N ALA A 49 -2.99 6.24 3.18
CA ALA A 49 -2.41 7.20 4.12
C ALA A 49 -3.38 7.49 5.29
N ALA A 50 -4.64 7.82 4.98
CA ALA A 50 -5.66 8.08 5.99
C ALA A 50 -5.91 6.86 6.92
N TRP A 51 -5.97 5.65 6.36
CA TRP A 51 -6.10 4.43 7.15
C TRP A 51 -4.87 4.17 8.03
N SER A 52 -3.67 4.42 7.52
CA SER A 52 -2.42 4.28 8.28
C SER A 52 -2.36 5.25 9.46
N GLU A 53 -2.88 6.47 9.29
CA GLU A 53 -3.03 7.43 10.39
C GLU A 53 -4.08 6.98 11.40
N ALA A 54 -5.25 6.52 10.95
CA ALA A 54 -6.27 5.95 11.83
C ALA A 54 -5.70 4.82 12.71
N ARG A 55 -4.89 3.92 12.13
CA ARG A 55 -4.19 2.84 12.85
C ARG A 55 -3.15 3.35 13.84
N SER A 56 -2.59 4.53 13.60
CA SER A 56 -1.64 5.21 14.48
C SER A 56 -2.32 5.95 15.64
N GLY A 57 -3.65 6.04 15.64
CA GLY A 57 -4.45 6.63 16.72
C GLY A 57 -5.09 7.98 16.40
N TYR A 58 -5.06 8.42 15.14
CA TYR A 58 -5.77 9.63 14.71
C TYR A 58 -7.28 9.37 14.56
N ASP A 59 -8.09 10.38 14.89
CA ASP A 59 -9.55 10.31 14.84
C ASP A 59 -10.14 10.74 13.50
N ALA A 60 -11.46 10.58 13.34
CA ALA A 60 -12.15 10.88 12.09
C ALA A 60 -12.09 12.38 11.74
N ASP A 61 -12.12 13.27 12.74
CA ASP A 61 -11.99 14.72 12.55
C ASP A 61 -10.64 15.08 11.92
N HIS A 62 -9.56 14.43 12.36
CA HIS A 62 -8.25 14.58 11.75
C HIS A 62 -8.28 14.17 10.27
N LEU A 63 -8.84 13.00 9.96
CA LEU A 63 -8.88 12.49 8.59
C LEU A 63 -9.73 13.36 7.65
N ILE A 64 -10.86 13.89 8.12
CA ILE A 64 -11.71 14.81 7.35
C ILE A 64 -10.92 16.08 6.99
N ARG A 65 -10.14 16.62 7.93
CA ARG A 65 -9.38 17.87 7.71
C ARG A 65 -8.15 17.66 6.84
N THR A 66 -7.39 16.59 7.08
CA THR A 66 -6.10 16.32 6.41
C THR A 66 -6.30 15.77 5.00
N PHE A 67 -7.23 14.83 4.82
CA PHE A 67 -7.44 14.11 3.56
C PHE A 67 -8.73 14.53 2.84
N GLN A 68 -9.46 15.53 3.37
CA GLN A 68 -10.72 16.02 2.80
C GLN A 68 -11.77 14.91 2.57
N LEU A 69 -11.73 13.87 3.40
CA LEU A 69 -12.67 12.75 3.29
C LEU A 69 -14.06 13.16 3.74
N THR A 70 -15.06 12.46 3.21
CA THR A 70 -16.42 12.59 3.75
C THR A 70 -16.45 12.07 5.19
N PRO A 71 -17.27 12.67 6.09
CA PRO A 71 -17.35 12.21 7.48
C PRO A 71 -17.66 10.71 7.60
N ALA A 72 -18.58 10.20 6.78
CA ALA A 72 -18.93 8.79 6.76
C ALA A 72 -17.73 7.87 6.46
N LEU A 73 -16.87 8.27 5.51
CA LEU A 73 -15.69 7.51 5.13
C LEU A 73 -14.59 7.58 6.20
N ALA A 74 -14.38 8.76 6.79
CA ALA A 74 -13.42 8.95 7.87
C ALA A 74 -13.79 8.13 9.12
N HIS A 75 -15.06 8.15 9.55
CA HIS A 75 -15.53 7.31 10.66
C HIS A 75 -15.36 5.82 10.35
N ARG A 76 -15.72 5.38 9.13
CA ARG A 76 -15.53 3.99 8.71
C ARG A 76 -14.05 3.58 8.74
N LEU A 77 -13.13 4.44 8.31
CA LEU A 77 -11.69 4.17 8.35
C LEU A 77 -11.18 3.96 9.77
N VAL A 78 -11.61 4.80 10.69
CA VAL A 78 -11.28 4.71 12.12
C VAL A 78 -11.87 3.44 12.74
N ASP A 79 -13.13 3.12 12.42
CA ASP A 79 -13.78 1.90 12.87
C ASP A 79 -13.06 0.65 12.36
N LEU A 80 -12.65 0.61 11.09
CA LEU A 80 -11.89 -0.50 10.52
C LEU A 80 -10.50 -0.60 11.17
N ALA A 81 -9.80 0.52 11.34
CA ALA A 81 -8.47 0.57 11.93
C ALA A 81 -8.43 0.10 13.40
N HIS A 82 -9.48 0.37 14.17
CA HIS A 82 -9.59 -0.06 15.57
C HIS A 82 -10.33 -1.39 15.75
N GLY A 83 -11.25 -1.72 14.86
CA GLY A 83 -12.01 -2.98 14.84
C GLY A 83 -11.11 -4.19 14.58
N GLU A 84 -10.10 -4.05 13.73
CA GLU A 84 -9.08 -5.07 13.46
C GLU A 84 -8.27 -5.48 14.71
N ARG A 85 -8.28 -4.71 15.81
CA ARG A 85 -7.58 -5.07 17.06
C ARG A 85 -8.35 -6.05 17.96
N ARG A 86 -9.57 -6.46 17.61
CA ARG A 86 -10.44 -7.32 18.44
C ARG A 86 -10.70 -8.72 17.90
N SER A 87 -10.14 -9.11 16.75
CA SER A 87 -10.29 -10.47 16.19
C SER A 87 -9.05 -11.31 16.39
#